data_AF-A0AAV4A5J4-F1
#
_entry.id   AF-A0AAV4A5J4-F1
#
_cell.length_a   1.000
_cell.length_b   1.000
_cell.length_c   1.000
_cell.angle_alpha   90.00
_cell.angle_beta   90.00
_cell.angle_gamma   90.00
#
_symmetry.space_group_name_H-M   'P 1'
#
loop_
_entity.id
_entity.type
_entity.pdbx_description
1 polymer ?
#
loop_
_entity_poly.entity_id
_entity_poly.type
_entity_poly.pdbx_seq_one_letter_code
_entity_poly.pdbx_strand_id
1 'polypeptide(L)'
;MWLLALALLPVVFGNVYNQPNPGNANNQPHPGNVAIDEYYDILGTGHKDYRLVFRGTPYIRNSVYTAYQDGSNIPPNVPEACKKIDWNAPCNSHYRNNAALNNWQNVEEVLFGIVYHGALVKILRFHGLGTTYMNWFGRDYYEHSCWEDLKYQTTSYFSIEGDTNLRRRFFINHKYLTCPNDNGWFVAVDQSNSPCPWEKGLPYPIFKFASGPTMAVFNNTPPAKTVKNADAIAVFVKYLPGKADEYFDILGTGKKEWRLAFRGTAGVGASVYSAYINGAGIPSWVEPGCNSTNYYAPCNSHYRNNDALDHWEHIDQVLLGLVYRGEIVKIIIFKGKSTTYTSWLNKNGVLQSCWSDLTTASDNFFSIQGDSSLGRRFFMNHQYDGCPKDAGWLVAVDTPSKPCPWEVKNKYPQFLFAAGPTLENWSTGHVWGADALVVFLKYKCH
;
A
#
# COMPACT_ATOMS: atom_id res chain seq x y z
N MET A 1 -18.91 25.60 -83.77
CA MET A 1 -19.39 26.99 -83.70
C MET A 1 -20.27 27.12 -82.48
N TRP A 2 -19.83 27.97 -81.53
CA TRP A 2 -20.59 28.62 -80.43
C TRP A 2 -21.26 27.72 -79.37
N LEU A 3 -20.69 27.57 -78.16
CA LEU A 3 -20.54 28.49 -76.99
C LEU A 3 -21.69 28.26 -75.97
N LEU A 4 -21.54 27.55 -74.84
CA LEU A 4 -20.78 27.79 -73.58
C LEU A 4 -21.25 29.01 -72.75
N ALA A 5 -21.87 28.73 -71.59
CA ALA A 5 -21.76 29.42 -70.28
C ALA A 5 -22.65 28.62 -69.29
N LEU A 6 -22.17 27.77 -68.38
CA LEU A 6 -21.27 27.93 -67.22
C LEU A 6 -21.78 28.93 -66.16
N ALA A 7 -22.32 28.38 -65.06
CA ALA A 7 -22.24 28.96 -63.73
C ALA A 7 -21.94 27.82 -62.74
N LEU A 8 -20.77 27.93 -62.08
CA LEU A 8 -20.22 27.05 -61.07
C LEU A 8 -20.83 27.33 -59.70
N LEU A 9 -20.90 26.31 -58.83
CA LEU A 9 -20.43 26.29 -57.43
C LEU A 9 -20.41 24.81 -56.94
N PRO A 10 -19.61 24.45 -55.92
CA PRO A 10 -18.71 23.30 -55.99
C PRO A 10 -19.17 22.05 -55.21
N VAL A 11 -18.64 20.92 -55.68
CA VAL A 11 -18.73 19.56 -55.13
C VAL A 11 -17.79 19.41 -53.93
N VAL A 12 -18.13 18.53 -52.96
CA VAL A 12 -17.24 17.46 -52.46
C VAL A 12 -17.95 16.55 -51.43
N PHE A 13 -18.23 15.33 -51.92
CA PHE A 13 -18.20 13.97 -51.33
C PHE A 13 -18.88 13.72 -49.96
N GLY A 14 -19.86 12.81 -49.80
CA GLY A 14 -20.00 11.42 -50.29
C GLY A 14 -19.43 10.46 -49.22
N ASN A 15 -20.03 9.36 -48.74
CA ASN A 15 -21.11 8.48 -49.17
C ASN A 15 -21.62 7.72 -47.91
N VAL A 16 -22.93 7.55 -47.73
CA VAL A 16 -23.74 6.33 -47.98
C VAL A 16 -23.47 5.14 -47.05
N TYR A 17 -24.51 4.84 -46.26
CA TYR A 17 -24.78 3.66 -45.44
C TYR A 17 -24.69 2.32 -46.18
N ASN A 18 -24.31 1.25 -45.47
CA ASN A 18 -25.05 -0.03 -45.55
C ASN A 18 -24.83 -0.93 -44.32
N GLN A 19 -25.85 -1.75 -44.08
CA GLN A 19 -26.26 -2.45 -42.86
C GLN A 19 -25.40 -3.64 -42.36
N PRO A 20 -25.61 -4.10 -41.11
CA PRO A 20 -24.77 -5.09 -40.45
C PRO A 20 -25.19 -6.54 -40.74
N ASN A 21 -24.19 -7.45 -40.82
CA ASN A 21 -24.40 -8.90 -40.83
C ASN A 21 -23.83 -9.52 -39.53
N PRO A 22 -24.41 -10.60 -39.01
CA PRO A 22 -24.26 -11.06 -37.63
C PRO A 22 -23.14 -12.10 -37.44
N GLY A 23 -22.63 -12.21 -36.22
CA GLY A 23 -21.89 -13.38 -35.74
C GLY A 23 -20.39 -13.17 -35.58
N ASN A 24 -19.98 -12.73 -34.38
CA ASN A 24 -19.07 -13.54 -33.59
C ASN A 24 -19.23 -13.18 -32.11
N ALA A 25 -20.03 -14.00 -31.41
CA ALA A 25 -20.08 -14.03 -29.97
C ALA A 25 -18.75 -14.58 -29.45
N ASN A 26 -17.92 -13.72 -28.87
CA ASN A 26 -16.99 -13.98 -27.77
C ASN A 26 -16.10 -12.75 -27.55
N ASN A 27 -16.72 -11.65 -27.13
CA ASN A 27 -16.03 -10.58 -26.40
C ASN A 27 -16.82 -10.36 -25.12
N GLN A 28 -16.72 -11.30 -24.19
CA GLN A 28 -16.94 -10.94 -22.80
C GLN A 28 -15.73 -10.12 -22.37
N PRO A 29 -15.90 -8.87 -21.91
CA PRO A 29 -14.82 -8.22 -21.18
C PRO A 29 -14.57 -9.08 -19.94
N HIS A 30 -13.35 -9.62 -19.82
CA HIS A 30 -12.88 -10.13 -18.53
C HIS A 30 -13.12 -9.04 -17.49
N PRO A 31 -13.74 -9.36 -16.33
CA PRO A 31 -13.86 -8.40 -15.26
C PRO A 31 -12.44 -8.12 -14.76
N GLY A 32 -11.86 -7.03 -15.25
CA GLY A 32 -10.69 -6.44 -14.67
C GLY A 32 -11.03 -6.12 -13.22
N ASN A 33 -10.38 -6.82 -12.30
CA ASN A 33 -10.34 -6.44 -10.90
C ASN A 33 -9.70 -5.05 -10.80
N VAL A 34 -10.53 -4.02 -10.85
CA VAL A 34 -10.15 -2.69 -10.40
C VAL A 34 -10.04 -2.80 -8.88
N ALA A 35 -8.82 -2.92 -8.38
CA ALA A 35 -8.55 -2.81 -6.95
C ALA A 35 -8.75 -1.35 -6.54
N ILE A 36 -9.98 -1.00 -6.15
CA ILE A 36 -10.26 0.29 -5.52
C ILE A 36 -9.92 0.15 -4.03
N ASP A 37 -8.63 0.23 -3.72
CA ASP A 37 -8.15 0.46 -2.36
C ASP A 37 -8.00 1.97 -2.15
N GLU A 38 -9.14 2.65 -1.96
CA GLU A 38 -9.16 4.08 -1.66
C GLU A 38 -8.72 4.33 -0.20
N TYR A 39 -7.75 5.22 -0.04
CA TYR A 39 -7.39 5.83 1.24
C TYR A 39 -8.12 7.16 1.43
N TYR A 40 -8.40 7.52 2.68
CA TYR A 40 -9.23 8.65 3.08
C TYR A 40 -8.55 9.52 4.14
N ASP A 41 -8.79 10.83 4.05
CA ASP A 41 -8.45 11.77 5.12
C ASP A 41 -9.63 11.86 6.10
N ILE A 42 -9.66 10.90 7.03
CA ILE A 42 -10.75 10.79 8.01
C ILE A 42 -10.67 11.88 9.09
N LEU A 43 -9.47 12.38 9.35
CA LEU A 43 -9.20 13.31 10.44
C LEU A 43 -9.10 14.79 9.99
N GLY A 44 -9.23 15.07 8.69
CA GLY A 44 -9.17 16.42 8.14
C GLY A 44 -7.76 17.03 8.20
N THR A 45 -6.75 16.18 8.14
CA THR A 45 -5.33 16.56 8.25
C THR A 45 -4.72 17.03 6.93
N GLY A 46 -5.43 16.82 5.82
CA GLY A 46 -4.92 16.97 4.45
C GLY A 46 -4.27 15.70 3.89
N HIS A 47 -4.14 14.63 4.69
CA HIS A 47 -3.48 13.38 4.31
C HIS A 47 -4.45 12.20 4.24
N LYS A 48 -4.38 11.43 3.16
CA LYS A 48 -5.20 10.24 2.95
C LYS A 48 -4.50 9.01 3.52
N ASP A 49 -4.53 8.88 4.85
CA ASP A 49 -3.76 7.84 5.56
C ASP A 49 -4.57 6.59 5.91
N TYR A 50 -5.90 6.66 5.79
CA TYR A 50 -6.80 5.64 6.34
C TYR A 50 -7.52 4.85 5.26
N ARG A 51 -7.39 3.53 5.28
CA ARG A 51 -8.18 2.62 4.45
C ARG A 51 -9.44 2.18 5.17
N LEU A 52 -10.59 2.22 4.51
CA LEU A 52 -11.82 1.60 5.02
C LEU A 52 -11.69 0.07 4.92
N VAL A 53 -11.74 -0.62 6.07
CA VAL A 53 -11.63 -2.09 6.10
C VAL A 53 -12.94 -2.78 6.46
N PHE A 54 -13.87 -2.06 7.08
CA PHE A 54 -15.19 -2.58 7.36
C PHE A 54 -16.23 -1.45 7.44
N ARG A 55 -17.42 -1.71 6.89
CA ARG A 55 -18.64 -0.92 7.12
C ARG A 55 -19.73 -1.84 7.65
N GLY A 56 -20.16 -1.58 8.88
CA GLY A 56 -21.37 -2.15 9.44
C GLY A 56 -22.58 -1.34 8.98
N THR A 57 -23.63 -2.03 8.53
CA THR A 57 -24.86 -1.44 8.01
C THR A 57 -26.02 -1.95 8.86
N PRO A 58 -26.80 -1.07 9.50
CA PRO A 58 -27.86 -1.48 10.41
C PRO A 58 -29.10 -1.96 9.64
N TYR A 59 -30.01 -2.64 10.33
CA TYR A 59 -31.35 -3.00 9.84
C TYR A 59 -31.43 -3.97 8.64
N ILE A 60 -30.33 -4.62 8.26
CA ILE A 60 -30.27 -5.52 7.10
C ILE A 60 -30.52 -7.01 7.41
N ARG A 61 -30.82 -7.35 8.67
CA ARG A 61 -31.05 -8.72 9.17
C ARG A 61 -29.87 -9.66 8.91
N ASN A 62 -28.65 -9.11 8.99
CA ASN A 62 -27.42 -9.86 8.87
C ASN A 62 -26.52 -9.55 10.08
N SER A 63 -25.77 -10.54 10.55
CA SER A 63 -24.92 -10.35 11.72
C SER A 63 -23.74 -9.46 11.37
N VAL A 64 -23.56 -8.35 12.11
CA VAL A 64 -22.38 -7.49 11.96
C VAL A 64 -21.11 -8.21 12.44
N TYR A 65 -21.23 -9.07 13.45
CA TYR A 65 -20.10 -9.77 14.02
C TYR A 65 -19.54 -10.83 13.08
N THR A 66 -20.36 -11.74 12.56
CA THR A 66 -19.85 -12.76 11.63
C THR A 66 -19.44 -12.12 10.31
N ALA A 67 -20.17 -11.10 9.84
CA ALA A 67 -19.74 -10.30 8.70
C ALA A 67 -18.37 -9.63 8.91
N TYR A 68 -18.02 -9.20 10.13
CA TYR A 68 -16.68 -8.68 10.43
C TYR A 68 -15.64 -9.80 10.55
N GLN A 69 -15.99 -10.86 11.28
CA GLN A 69 -15.10 -11.97 11.62
C GLN A 69 -14.61 -12.69 10.35
N ASP A 70 -15.53 -13.13 9.50
CA ASP A 70 -15.22 -14.02 8.37
C ASP A 70 -15.90 -13.62 7.05
N GLY A 71 -16.70 -12.56 7.04
CA GLY A 71 -17.43 -12.11 5.85
C GLY A 71 -18.72 -12.89 5.58
N SER A 72 -19.22 -13.65 6.56
CA SER A 72 -20.49 -14.37 6.46
C SER A 72 -21.62 -13.49 5.95
N ASN A 73 -22.40 -14.05 5.02
CA ASN A 73 -23.58 -13.43 4.42
C ASN A 73 -23.33 -12.06 3.76
N ILE A 74 -22.08 -11.70 3.48
CA ILE A 74 -21.76 -10.60 2.57
C ILE A 74 -21.90 -11.12 1.13
N PRO A 75 -22.72 -10.50 0.27
CA PRO A 75 -22.87 -10.93 -1.11
C PRO A 75 -21.54 -10.77 -1.87
N PRO A 76 -21.23 -11.63 -2.86
CA PRO A 76 -20.01 -11.50 -3.67
C PRO A 76 -19.88 -10.13 -4.34
N ASN A 77 -21.01 -9.55 -4.74
CA ASN A 77 -21.10 -8.24 -5.36
C ASN A 77 -21.67 -7.24 -4.35
N VAL A 78 -20.80 -6.70 -3.49
CA VAL A 78 -21.16 -5.63 -2.56
C VAL A 78 -21.40 -4.32 -3.34
N PRO A 79 -22.51 -3.61 -3.10
CA PRO A 79 -22.77 -2.32 -3.73
C PRO A 79 -21.61 -1.34 -3.53
N GLU A 80 -21.27 -0.58 -4.56
CA GLU A 80 -20.12 0.33 -4.52
C GLU A 80 -20.25 1.41 -3.43
N ALA A 81 -21.47 1.87 -3.18
CA ALA A 81 -21.80 2.78 -2.08
C ALA A 81 -21.35 2.24 -0.70
N CYS A 82 -21.42 0.91 -0.49
CA CYS A 82 -21.00 0.31 0.78
C CYS A 82 -19.47 0.30 0.97
N LYS A 83 -18.69 0.46 -0.10
CA LYS A 83 -17.22 0.45 -0.06
C LYS A 83 -16.62 1.85 0.11
N LYS A 84 -17.45 2.89 0.10
CA LYS A 84 -17.04 4.30 0.16
C LYS A 84 -17.56 4.97 1.42
N ILE A 85 -16.95 6.13 1.73
CA ILE A 85 -17.32 6.98 2.87
C ILE A 85 -18.46 7.97 2.55
N ASP A 86 -19.11 7.84 1.38
CA ASP A 86 -20.39 8.51 1.14
C ASP A 86 -21.49 7.76 1.90
N TRP A 87 -21.79 8.25 3.09
CA TRP A 87 -22.75 7.63 4.00
C TRP A 87 -24.21 7.84 3.60
N ASN A 88 -24.48 8.84 2.73
CA ASN A 88 -25.83 9.11 2.24
C ASN A 88 -26.18 8.21 1.05
N ALA A 89 -25.18 7.65 0.38
CA ALA A 89 -25.39 6.68 -0.68
C ALA A 89 -26.04 5.39 -0.12
N PRO A 90 -27.04 4.83 -0.81
CA PRO A 90 -27.78 3.67 -0.33
C PRO A 90 -26.88 2.45 -0.25
N CYS A 91 -26.81 1.86 0.95
CA CYS A 91 -26.05 0.65 1.22
C CYS A 91 -26.94 -0.33 1.99
N ASN A 92 -27.14 -1.53 1.43
CA ASN A 92 -27.99 -2.59 1.99
C ASN A 92 -27.20 -3.85 2.35
N SER A 93 -25.88 -3.73 2.48
CA SER A 93 -24.97 -4.82 2.81
C SER A 93 -23.91 -4.34 3.80
N HIS A 94 -23.33 -5.25 4.56
CA HIS A 94 -22.02 -4.98 5.15
C HIS A 94 -20.97 -4.88 4.04
N TYR A 95 -19.87 -4.19 4.33
CA TYR A 95 -18.65 -4.28 3.54
C TYR A 95 -17.53 -4.77 4.43
N ARG A 96 -16.74 -5.71 3.91
CA ARG A 96 -15.54 -6.25 4.56
C ARG A 96 -14.41 -6.26 3.53
N ASN A 97 -13.30 -5.63 3.87
CA ASN A 97 -12.08 -5.78 3.10
C ASN A 97 -11.32 -7.03 3.58
N ASN A 98 -11.54 -8.15 2.88
CA ASN A 98 -10.91 -9.43 3.25
C ASN A 98 -9.38 -9.35 3.23
N ALA A 99 -8.81 -8.64 2.26
CA ALA A 99 -7.36 -8.51 2.14
C ALA A 99 -6.77 -7.76 3.34
N ALA A 100 -7.41 -6.69 3.80
CA ALA A 100 -6.94 -5.92 4.95
C ALA A 100 -7.14 -6.65 6.28
N LEU A 101 -8.31 -7.26 6.52
CA LEU A 101 -8.61 -7.91 7.79
C LEU A 101 -7.95 -9.28 7.95
N ASN A 102 -7.88 -10.09 6.89
CA ASN A 102 -7.25 -11.42 6.97
C ASN A 102 -5.71 -11.32 7.03
N ASN A 103 -5.14 -10.21 6.55
CA ASN A 103 -3.70 -9.94 6.62
C ASN A 103 -3.42 -8.80 7.62
N TRP A 104 -4.00 -8.88 8.81
CA TRP A 104 -3.86 -7.86 9.84
C TRP A 104 -2.44 -7.83 10.42
N GLN A 105 -1.60 -6.99 9.82
CA GLN A 105 -0.22 -6.75 10.21
C GLN A 105 0.13 -5.29 9.95
N ASN A 106 1.02 -4.71 10.77
CA ASN A 106 1.54 -3.34 10.60
C ASN A 106 0.48 -2.25 10.64
N VAL A 107 -0.60 -2.49 11.38
CA VAL A 107 -1.61 -1.48 11.65
C VAL A 107 -1.04 -0.54 12.70
N GLU A 108 -0.75 0.70 12.33
CA GLU A 108 -0.28 1.75 13.26
C GLU A 108 -1.42 2.20 14.15
N GLU A 109 -2.55 2.51 13.52
CA GLU A 109 -3.71 3.09 14.17
C GLU A 109 -4.99 2.48 13.58
N VAL A 110 -5.99 2.27 14.43
CA VAL A 110 -7.34 1.91 14.03
C VAL A 110 -8.30 3.00 14.47
N LEU A 111 -9.13 3.45 13.54
CA LEU A 111 -10.26 4.32 13.85
C LEU A 111 -11.55 3.50 13.85
N PHE A 112 -12.31 3.59 14.93
CA PHE A 112 -13.70 3.18 14.97
C PHE A 112 -14.60 4.41 14.84
N GLY A 113 -15.31 4.51 13.72
CA GLY A 113 -16.21 5.61 13.39
C GLY A 113 -17.67 5.24 13.59
N ILE A 114 -18.45 6.17 14.14
CA ILE A 114 -19.91 6.09 14.24
C ILE A 114 -20.51 7.15 13.33
N VAL A 115 -21.41 6.72 12.45
CA VAL A 115 -22.04 7.57 11.45
C VAL A 115 -23.48 7.90 11.85
N TYR A 116 -23.86 9.17 11.79
CA TYR A 116 -25.21 9.63 12.08
C TYR A 116 -25.57 10.86 11.25
N HIS A 117 -26.75 10.86 10.62
CA HIS A 117 -27.17 11.82 9.59
C HIS A 117 -26.11 12.00 8.50
N GLY A 118 -25.56 10.88 8.02
CA GLY A 118 -24.61 10.88 6.90
C GLY A 118 -23.22 11.45 7.20
N ALA A 119 -22.88 11.67 8.48
CA ALA A 119 -21.58 12.20 8.90
C ALA A 119 -20.95 11.33 10.00
N LEU A 120 -19.61 11.30 10.06
CA LEU A 120 -18.88 10.74 11.19
C LEU A 120 -19.07 11.65 12.42
N VAL A 121 -19.81 11.18 13.42
CA VAL A 121 -20.17 11.98 14.61
C VAL A 121 -19.40 11.58 15.87
N LYS A 122 -18.85 10.37 15.90
CA LYS A 122 -17.94 9.91 16.95
C LYS A 122 -16.81 9.12 16.31
N ILE A 123 -15.59 9.36 16.79
CA ILE A 123 -14.40 8.62 16.39
C ILE A 123 -13.69 8.18 17.67
N LEU A 124 -13.29 6.92 17.68
CA LEU A 124 -12.40 6.34 18.68
C LEU A 124 -11.11 5.96 17.99
N ARG A 125 -9.98 6.28 18.62
CA ARG A 125 -8.64 5.94 18.17
C ARG A 125 -8.06 4.85 19.04
N PHE A 126 -7.45 3.89 18.38
CA PHE A 126 -6.77 2.77 19.00
C PHE A 126 -5.40 2.64 18.36
N HIS A 127 -4.39 2.32 19.15
CA HIS A 127 -3.12 1.87 18.61
C HIS A 127 -3.31 0.46 18.02
N GLY A 128 -2.76 0.23 16.84
CA GLY A 128 -2.91 -1.04 16.12
C GLY A 128 -1.76 -2.03 16.29
N LEU A 129 -0.59 -1.62 16.81
CA LEU A 129 0.59 -2.47 16.80
C LEU A 129 0.42 -3.65 17.77
N GLY A 130 0.85 -4.84 17.34
CA GLY A 130 0.68 -6.06 18.15
C GLY A 130 -0.77 -6.53 18.35
N THR A 131 -1.75 -5.83 17.75
CA THR A 131 -3.15 -6.27 17.76
C THR A 131 -3.41 -7.31 16.68
N THR A 132 -4.56 -7.97 16.78
CA THR A 132 -5.21 -8.75 15.73
C THR A 132 -6.48 -8.01 15.29
N TYR A 133 -7.00 -8.34 14.12
CA TYR A 133 -8.26 -7.76 13.65
C TYR A 133 -9.42 -8.00 14.62
N MET A 134 -9.35 -8.99 15.52
CA MET A 134 -10.40 -9.26 16.51
C MET A 134 -10.20 -8.60 17.89
N ASN A 135 -8.99 -8.13 18.24
CA ASN A 135 -8.70 -7.65 19.59
C ASN A 135 -8.34 -6.15 19.70
N TRP A 136 -8.07 -5.45 18.59
CA TRP A 136 -7.69 -4.02 18.60
C TRP A 136 -8.74 -3.13 19.28
N PHE A 137 -10.02 -3.50 19.18
CA PHE A 137 -11.12 -2.79 19.84
C PHE A 137 -11.19 -3.23 21.30
N GLY A 138 -10.27 -2.75 22.11
CA GLY A 138 -10.15 -3.12 23.51
C GLY A 138 -9.56 -2.02 24.36
N ARG A 139 -9.77 -2.10 25.67
CA ARG A 139 -9.28 -1.10 26.62
C ARG A 139 -7.76 -0.96 26.59
N ASP A 140 -7.03 -2.04 26.40
CA ASP A 140 -5.56 -2.03 26.39
C ASP A 140 -4.95 -1.29 25.19
N TYR A 141 -5.73 -1.11 24.12
CA TYR A 141 -5.30 -0.45 22.88
C TYR A 141 -5.97 0.90 22.66
N TYR A 142 -6.89 1.28 23.55
CA TYR A 142 -7.64 2.53 23.49
C TYR A 142 -6.72 3.72 23.79
N GLU A 143 -6.72 4.72 22.90
CA GLU A 143 -5.92 5.94 23.08
C GLU A 143 -6.82 7.16 23.34
N HIS A 144 -7.85 7.33 22.51
CA HIS A 144 -8.65 8.55 22.50
C HIS A 144 -10.07 8.29 22.00
N SER A 145 -11.05 9.07 22.48
CA SER A 145 -12.41 9.11 21.94
C SER A 145 -13.04 10.48 22.06
N CYS A 146 -14.15 10.67 21.35
CA CYS A 146 -15.07 11.80 21.52
C CYS A 146 -15.97 11.68 22.77
N TRP A 147 -15.71 10.75 23.68
CA TRP A 147 -16.38 10.66 24.98
C TRP A 147 -15.40 10.99 26.09
N GLU A 148 -15.71 12.05 26.83
CA GLU A 148 -14.82 12.67 27.81
C GLU A 148 -14.56 11.76 29.01
N ASP A 149 -15.54 10.91 29.37
CA ASP A 149 -15.50 10.03 30.53
C ASP A 149 -14.93 8.63 30.23
N LEU A 150 -14.91 8.20 28.95
CA LEU A 150 -14.53 6.83 28.59
C LEU A 150 -13.10 6.48 29.02
N LYS A 151 -12.17 7.45 29.07
CA LYS A 151 -10.80 7.21 29.53
C LYS A 151 -10.72 6.87 31.02
N TYR A 152 -11.64 7.39 31.83
CA TYR A 152 -11.53 7.37 33.30
C TYR A 152 -12.50 6.39 33.96
N GLN A 153 -13.54 5.97 33.25
CA GLN A 153 -14.58 5.10 33.79
C GLN A 153 -14.25 3.62 33.58
N THR A 154 -14.68 2.74 34.48
CA THR A 154 -14.53 1.27 34.31
C THR A 154 -15.44 0.74 33.20
N THR A 155 -15.15 -0.46 32.69
CA THR A 155 -15.95 -1.12 31.65
C THR A 155 -16.16 -2.58 32.00
N SER A 156 -17.41 -3.05 32.02
CA SER A 156 -17.72 -4.49 32.04
C SER A 156 -17.52 -5.16 30.68
N TYR A 157 -17.65 -4.40 29.59
CA TYR A 157 -17.30 -4.86 28.24
C TYR A 157 -16.60 -3.75 27.48
N PHE A 158 -15.53 -4.13 26.77
CA PHE A 158 -14.86 -3.30 25.78
C PHE A 158 -14.20 -4.24 24.76
N SER A 159 -15.01 -4.84 23.89
CA SER A 159 -14.54 -5.82 22.89
C SER A 159 -15.46 -5.95 21.68
N ILE A 160 -14.93 -6.45 20.56
CA ILE A 160 -15.73 -6.79 19.36
C ILE A 160 -16.73 -7.91 19.68
N GLU A 161 -16.28 -8.93 20.41
CA GLU A 161 -17.09 -10.09 20.79
C GLU A 161 -18.20 -9.71 21.78
N GLY A 162 -17.92 -8.80 22.73
CA GLY A 162 -18.88 -8.31 23.72
C GLY A 162 -19.57 -9.42 24.52
N ASP A 163 -20.89 -9.33 24.71
CA ASP A 163 -21.67 -10.38 25.37
C ASP A 163 -22.12 -11.42 24.33
N THR A 164 -21.55 -12.63 24.39
CA THR A 164 -21.85 -13.73 23.48
C THR A 164 -23.27 -14.28 23.63
N ASN A 165 -23.82 -14.31 24.84
CA ASN A 165 -25.16 -14.82 25.15
C ASN A 165 -26.25 -13.87 24.64
N LEU A 166 -26.08 -12.56 24.88
CA LEU A 166 -27.03 -11.54 24.44
C LEU A 166 -26.68 -10.92 23.07
N ARG A 167 -25.64 -11.43 22.41
CA ARG A 167 -25.18 -11.00 21.09
C ARG A 167 -25.03 -9.47 20.98
N ARG A 168 -24.46 -8.86 22.02
CA ARG A 168 -24.09 -7.44 22.06
C ARG A 168 -22.64 -7.35 21.61
N ARG A 169 -22.44 -6.84 20.40
CA ARG A 169 -21.17 -6.82 19.67
C ARG A 169 -20.60 -5.42 19.63
N PHE A 170 -19.29 -5.30 19.37
CA PHE A 170 -18.57 -4.03 19.43
C PHE A 170 -19.01 -3.24 20.68
N PHE A 171 -18.89 -3.86 21.84
CA PHE A 171 -19.64 -3.44 23.01
C PHE A 171 -18.75 -2.67 23.97
N ILE A 172 -19.06 -1.39 24.18
CA ILE A 172 -18.41 -0.52 25.16
C ILE A 172 -19.44 -0.19 26.24
N ASN A 173 -19.38 -0.95 27.34
CA ASN A 173 -20.34 -0.93 28.42
C ASN A 173 -19.66 -0.59 29.74
N HIS A 174 -20.25 0.31 30.52
CA HIS A 174 -19.68 0.69 31.81
C HIS A 174 -20.01 -0.37 32.87
N LYS A 175 -21.29 -0.65 33.07
CA LYS A 175 -21.76 -1.62 34.05
C LYS A 175 -22.94 -2.43 33.52
N TYR A 176 -22.76 -3.74 33.54
CA TYR A 176 -23.79 -4.70 33.17
C TYR A 176 -24.83 -4.83 34.29
N LEU A 177 -25.97 -4.15 34.11
CA LEU A 177 -27.07 -4.07 35.09
C LEU A 177 -28.34 -4.73 34.52
N THR A 178 -29.49 -4.37 35.08
CA THR A 178 -30.80 -4.70 34.52
C THR A 178 -31.09 -3.84 33.29
N CYS A 179 -31.99 -4.29 32.41
CA CYS A 179 -32.35 -3.55 31.20
C CYS A 179 -32.62 -2.06 31.42
N PRO A 180 -33.31 -1.61 32.50
CA PRO A 180 -33.54 -0.18 32.74
C PRO A 180 -32.32 0.64 33.11
N ASN A 181 -31.25 0.02 33.61
CA ASN A 181 -30.07 0.70 34.14
C ASN A 181 -28.81 0.42 33.32
N ASP A 182 -28.88 -0.48 32.34
CA ASP A 182 -27.75 -0.84 31.49
C ASP A 182 -27.23 0.41 30.75
N ASN A 183 -25.95 0.71 30.94
CA ASN A 183 -25.35 1.97 30.50
C ASN A 183 -23.97 1.78 29.87
N GLY A 184 -23.66 2.67 28.94
CA GLY A 184 -22.41 2.60 28.20
C GLY A 184 -22.35 3.62 27.08
N TRP A 185 -21.45 3.36 26.15
CA TRP A 185 -21.11 4.30 25.09
C TRP A 185 -21.55 3.80 23.72
N PHE A 186 -21.37 2.51 23.43
CA PHE A 186 -21.71 1.93 22.14
C PHE A 186 -22.10 0.45 22.26
N VAL A 187 -23.09 0.02 21.47
CA VAL A 187 -23.47 -1.39 21.31
C VAL A 187 -24.01 -1.66 19.91
N ALA A 188 -23.56 -2.74 19.29
CA ALA A 188 -24.24 -3.38 18.17
C ALA A 188 -25.12 -4.53 18.69
N VAL A 189 -26.44 -4.32 18.66
CA VAL A 189 -27.43 -5.37 18.98
C VAL A 189 -27.52 -6.30 17.77
N ASP A 190 -26.94 -7.49 17.87
CA ASP A 190 -26.68 -8.37 16.72
C ASP A 190 -27.58 -9.62 16.70
N GLN A 191 -28.84 -9.44 17.10
CA GLN A 191 -29.85 -10.49 17.06
C GLN A 191 -31.28 -9.94 17.04
N SER A 192 -32.21 -10.77 16.61
CA SER A 192 -33.64 -10.46 16.59
C SER A 192 -34.34 -10.73 17.93
N ASN A 193 -33.82 -11.63 18.76
CA ASN A 193 -34.45 -12.06 20.02
C ASN A 193 -33.77 -11.45 21.25
N SER A 194 -33.71 -10.12 21.30
CA SER A 194 -33.06 -9.40 22.39
C SER A 194 -33.97 -9.29 23.62
N PRO A 195 -33.48 -9.47 24.85
CA PRO A 195 -34.31 -9.45 26.05
C PRO A 195 -34.78 -8.04 26.45
N CYS A 196 -33.95 -7.01 26.23
CA CYS A 196 -34.26 -5.68 26.73
C CYS A 196 -35.19 -4.90 25.79
N PRO A 197 -36.15 -4.13 26.31
CA PRO A 197 -37.04 -3.30 25.48
C PRO A 197 -36.30 -2.35 24.55
N TRP A 198 -35.19 -1.76 25.00
CA TRP A 198 -34.41 -0.81 24.21
C TRP A 198 -33.70 -1.44 23.01
N GLU A 199 -33.57 -2.77 22.98
CA GLU A 199 -32.95 -3.54 21.88
C GLU A 199 -33.95 -3.94 20.79
N LYS A 200 -35.24 -3.66 20.99
CA LYS A 200 -36.35 -4.12 20.13
C LYS A 200 -36.85 -3.03 19.18
N GLY A 201 -37.73 -3.43 18.28
CA GLY A 201 -38.53 -2.52 17.43
C GLY A 201 -37.87 -2.14 16.10
N LEU A 202 -36.65 -2.59 15.84
CA LEU A 202 -35.96 -2.41 14.56
C LEU A 202 -35.28 -3.73 14.15
N PRO A 203 -35.05 -3.97 12.84
CA PRO A 203 -34.29 -5.14 12.41
C PRO A 203 -32.83 -5.07 12.90
N TYR A 204 -32.22 -6.21 13.22
CA TYR A 204 -30.80 -6.25 13.56
C TYR A 204 -29.92 -6.10 12.29
N PRO A 205 -28.64 -5.69 12.39
CA PRO A 205 -28.03 -5.18 13.61
C PRO A 205 -28.53 -3.76 13.90
N ILE A 206 -28.65 -3.40 15.19
CA ILE A 206 -28.96 -2.03 15.61
C ILE A 206 -27.72 -1.46 16.28
N PHE A 207 -27.19 -0.36 15.76
CA PHE A 207 -26.05 0.34 16.35
C PHE A 207 -26.55 1.46 17.24
N LYS A 208 -26.38 1.33 18.56
CA LYS A 208 -26.75 2.37 19.53
C LYS A 208 -25.53 3.02 20.11
N PHE A 209 -25.58 4.33 20.27
CA PHE A 209 -24.48 5.08 20.85
C PHE A 209 -24.98 6.20 21.76
N ALA A 210 -24.16 6.56 22.76
CA ALA A 210 -24.34 7.74 23.57
C ALA A 210 -24.00 8.98 22.74
N SER A 211 -24.99 9.80 22.40
CA SER A 211 -24.80 11.00 21.58
C SER A 211 -24.20 12.18 22.36
N GLY A 212 -24.30 12.16 23.70
CA GLY A 212 -23.69 13.15 24.58
C GLY A 212 -22.16 13.01 24.71
N PRO A 213 -21.53 13.83 25.57
CA PRO A 213 -20.10 13.75 25.85
C PRO A 213 -19.73 12.57 26.77
N THR A 214 -20.69 11.97 27.46
CA THR A 214 -20.49 10.87 28.43
C THR A 214 -21.32 9.64 28.09
N MET A 215 -21.12 8.54 28.83
CA MET A 215 -21.97 7.36 28.76
C MET A 215 -23.45 7.70 28.99
N ALA A 216 -24.35 6.86 28.48
CA ALA A 216 -25.79 7.00 28.64
C ALA A 216 -26.44 5.68 29.03
N VAL A 217 -27.60 5.75 29.69
CA VAL A 217 -28.46 4.58 29.94
C VAL A 217 -29.16 4.21 28.64
N PHE A 218 -28.96 2.97 28.16
CA PHE A 218 -29.50 2.50 26.89
C PHE A 218 -31.04 2.49 26.88
N ASN A 219 -31.66 2.22 28.04
CA ASN A 219 -33.08 2.38 28.26
C ASN A 219 -33.47 3.85 28.45
N ASN A 220 -33.28 4.60 27.39
CA ASN A 220 -33.47 6.04 27.30
C ASN A 220 -34.94 6.43 27.57
N THR A 221 -35.24 6.86 28.79
CA THR A 221 -36.54 7.50 29.12
C THR A 221 -36.39 9.03 29.05
N PRO A 222 -37.42 9.76 28.59
CA PRO A 222 -37.40 11.23 28.57
C PRO A 222 -36.96 11.81 29.93
N PRO A 223 -36.26 12.97 29.97
CA PRO A 223 -36.18 14.01 28.94
C PRO A 223 -34.84 14.14 28.17
N ALA A 224 -33.76 13.48 28.59
CA ALA A 224 -32.46 13.62 27.92
C ALA A 224 -32.27 12.49 26.90
N LYS A 225 -32.72 12.69 25.64
CA LYS A 225 -32.52 11.72 24.53
C LYS A 225 -31.04 11.59 24.16
N THR A 226 -30.26 10.93 25.02
CA THR A 226 -28.81 10.81 24.95
C THR A 226 -28.36 9.54 24.24
N VAL A 227 -29.28 8.66 23.84
CA VAL A 227 -29.00 7.48 23.02
C VAL A 227 -29.65 7.63 21.66
N LYS A 228 -28.87 7.41 20.60
CA LYS A 228 -29.30 7.45 19.20
C LYS A 228 -28.96 6.13 18.52
N ASN A 229 -29.62 5.85 17.41
CA ASN A 229 -29.22 4.77 16.52
C ASN A 229 -28.34 5.35 15.41
N ALA A 230 -27.19 4.73 15.13
CA ALA A 230 -26.28 5.12 14.06
C ALA A 230 -26.74 4.59 12.69
N ASP A 231 -26.37 5.29 11.63
CA ASP A 231 -26.64 4.92 10.23
C ASP A 231 -25.63 3.89 9.71
N ALA A 232 -24.42 3.87 10.30
CA ALA A 232 -23.37 2.91 10.05
C ALA A 232 -22.33 2.94 11.18
N ILE A 233 -21.52 1.88 11.22
CA ILE A 233 -20.20 1.92 11.86
C ILE A 233 -19.13 1.69 10.81
N ALA A 234 -17.97 2.28 11.01
CA ALA A 234 -16.84 2.14 10.10
C ALA A 234 -15.58 1.78 10.89
N VAL A 235 -14.77 0.89 10.33
CA VAL A 235 -13.43 0.60 10.82
C VAL A 235 -12.45 1.05 9.75
N PHE A 236 -11.55 1.94 10.13
CA PHE A 236 -10.45 2.38 9.28
C PHE A 236 -9.13 1.96 9.88
N VAL A 237 -8.18 1.60 9.03
CA VAL A 237 -6.82 1.30 9.45
C VAL A 237 -5.87 2.28 8.78
N LYS A 238 -4.97 2.84 9.59
CA LYS A 238 -3.73 3.43 9.12
C LYS A 238 -2.65 2.40 9.34
N TYR A 239 -1.99 2.02 8.26
CA TYR A 239 -0.79 1.19 8.38
C TYR A 239 0.37 2.08 8.82
N LEU A 240 1.33 1.51 9.56
CA LEU A 240 2.65 2.16 9.64
C LEU A 240 3.08 2.45 8.21
N PRO A 241 3.77 3.57 7.92
CA PRO A 241 4.42 3.76 6.64
C PRO A 241 5.32 2.52 6.40
N GLY A 242 4.82 1.61 5.55
CA GLY A 242 5.20 0.21 5.27
C GLY A 242 5.39 -0.76 6.47
N LYS A 243 5.66 -2.05 6.17
CA LYS A 243 5.69 -3.14 7.16
C LYS A 243 6.91 -3.11 8.10
N ALA A 244 6.80 -3.56 9.36
CA ALA A 244 7.93 -3.72 10.29
C ALA A 244 9.01 -4.75 9.83
N ASP A 245 8.65 -5.62 8.90
CA ASP A 245 9.57 -6.57 8.22
C ASP A 245 9.98 -6.12 6.80
N GLU A 246 9.49 -4.96 6.35
CA GLU A 246 9.81 -4.34 5.07
C GLU A 246 10.81 -3.19 5.20
N TYR A 247 10.97 -2.65 6.42
CA TYR A 247 12.04 -1.73 6.75
C TYR A 247 13.19 -2.45 7.45
N PHE A 248 14.39 -2.10 7.03
CA PHE A 248 15.63 -2.73 7.44
C PHE A 248 16.56 -1.69 8.05
N ASP A 249 17.34 -2.13 9.03
CA ASP A 249 18.47 -1.36 9.54
C ASP A 249 19.71 -1.70 8.72
N ILE A 250 19.70 -1.30 7.46
CA ILE A 250 20.75 -1.67 6.50
C ILE A 250 22.12 -1.05 6.82
N LEU A 251 22.13 -0.02 7.67
CA LEU A 251 23.33 0.73 8.06
C LEU A 251 23.80 0.37 9.48
N GLY A 252 23.15 -0.57 10.19
CA GLY A 252 23.53 -0.98 11.55
C GLY A 252 23.39 0.14 12.59
N THR A 253 22.44 1.06 12.39
CA THR A 253 22.23 2.25 13.23
C THR A 253 21.30 1.99 14.43
N GLY A 254 20.71 0.80 14.52
CA GLY A 254 19.64 0.47 15.44
C GLY A 254 18.25 0.89 14.96
N LYS A 255 18.11 1.44 13.74
CA LYS A 255 16.85 1.96 13.20
C LYS A 255 16.44 1.27 11.90
N LYS A 256 15.27 0.63 11.91
CA LYS A 256 14.63 0.07 10.71
C LYS A 256 13.91 1.17 9.93
N GLU A 257 14.64 1.90 9.09
CA GLU A 257 14.13 3.08 8.36
C GLU A 257 14.32 3.00 6.84
N TRP A 258 14.87 1.89 6.35
CA TRP A 258 15.12 1.66 4.92
C TRP A 258 14.19 0.60 4.34
N ARG A 259 13.27 1.00 3.46
CA ARG A 259 12.34 0.11 2.75
C ARG A 259 13.01 -0.53 1.54
N LEU A 260 12.99 -1.85 1.38
CA LEU A 260 13.50 -2.48 0.15
C LEU A 260 12.55 -2.19 -1.02
N ALA A 261 13.02 -1.39 -2.00
CA ALA A 261 12.27 -1.07 -3.21
C ALA A 261 12.54 -2.04 -4.36
N PHE A 262 13.80 -2.48 -4.50
CA PHE A 262 14.19 -3.36 -5.58
C PHE A 262 15.41 -4.22 -5.24
N ARG A 263 15.43 -5.45 -5.74
CA ARG A 263 16.60 -6.33 -5.78
C ARG A 263 16.77 -6.86 -7.21
N GLY A 264 17.84 -6.45 -7.87
CA GLY A 264 18.39 -7.11 -9.04
C GLY A 264 19.29 -8.26 -8.61
N THR A 265 19.12 -9.44 -9.20
CA THR A 265 19.85 -10.67 -8.84
C THR A 265 20.65 -11.13 -10.04
N ALA A 266 21.95 -11.38 -9.84
CA ALA A 266 22.83 -11.73 -10.95
C ALA A 266 22.50 -13.12 -11.51
N GLY A 267 22.68 -13.30 -12.82
CA GLY A 267 22.63 -14.59 -13.49
C GLY A 267 21.26 -15.26 -13.62
N VAL A 268 20.17 -14.58 -13.28
CA VAL A 268 18.80 -15.13 -13.34
C VAL A 268 18.21 -15.20 -14.74
N GLY A 269 18.89 -14.66 -15.76
CA GLY A 269 18.45 -14.72 -17.16
C GLY A 269 17.32 -13.76 -17.54
N ALA A 270 16.94 -12.82 -16.67
CA ALA A 270 15.91 -11.81 -16.90
C ALA A 270 16.51 -10.39 -16.89
N SER A 271 15.83 -9.44 -17.55
CA SER A 271 16.31 -8.04 -17.61
C SER A 271 16.11 -7.35 -16.27
N VAL A 272 17.20 -6.86 -15.67
CA VAL A 272 17.14 -6.06 -14.44
C VAL A 272 16.47 -4.71 -14.69
N TYR A 273 16.68 -4.10 -15.86
CA TYR A 273 16.05 -2.82 -16.18
C TYR A 273 14.55 -2.95 -16.37
N SER A 274 14.10 -3.95 -17.14
CA SER A 274 12.67 -4.17 -17.36
C SER A 274 11.98 -4.55 -16.05
N ALA A 275 12.60 -5.43 -15.26
CA ALA A 275 12.13 -5.78 -13.93
C ALA A 275 12.04 -4.57 -13.00
N TYR A 276 12.98 -3.64 -13.03
CA TYR A 276 12.91 -2.40 -12.25
C TYR A 276 11.79 -1.47 -12.70
N ILE A 277 11.67 -1.25 -14.02
CA ILE A 277 10.73 -0.28 -14.59
C ILE A 277 9.28 -0.73 -14.42
N ASN A 278 8.96 -1.98 -14.70
CA ASN A 278 7.57 -2.44 -14.76
C ASN A 278 7.35 -3.88 -14.24
N GLY A 279 8.35 -4.49 -13.61
CA GLY A 279 8.25 -5.85 -13.08
C GLY A 279 8.29 -6.95 -14.14
N ALA A 280 8.56 -6.63 -15.41
CA ALA A 280 8.66 -7.65 -16.46
C ALA A 280 9.79 -8.66 -16.17
N GLY A 281 9.50 -9.93 -16.40
CA GLY A 281 10.43 -11.03 -16.12
C GLY A 281 10.42 -11.51 -14.66
N ILE A 282 9.63 -10.87 -13.78
CA ILE A 282 9.40 -11.35 -12.41
C ILE A 282 8.17 -12.27 -12.40
N PRO A 283 8.27 -13.51 -11.90
CA PRO A 283 7.12 -14.41 -11.73
C PRO A 283 6.15 -13.90 -10.67
N SER A 284 4.91 -14.41 -10.68
CA SER A 284 3.88 -14.05 -9.69
C SER A 284 4.26 -14.40 -8.25
N TRP A 285 5.20 -15.33 -8.07
CA TRP A 285 5.77 -15.71 -6.79
C TRP A 285 7.29 -15.72 -6.89
N VAL A 286 7.95 -15.12 -5.90
CA VAL A 286 9.41 -15.13 -5.74
C VAL A 286 9.77 -15.71 -4.38
N GLU A 287 10.96 -16.26 -4.24
CA GLU A 287 11.42 -16.78 -2.95
C GLU A 287 11.46 -15.67 -1.89
N PRO A 288 11.16 -15.98 -0.61
CA PRO A 288 11.30 -15.00 0.49
C PRO A 288 12.71 -14.40 0.61
N GLY A 289 13.74 -15.11 0.13
CA GLY A 289 15.09 -14.56 0.07
C GLY A 289 15.17 -13.30 -0.81
N CYS A 290 14.37 -13.20 -1.88
CA CYS A 290 14.40 -12.09 -2.83
C CYS A 290 13.93 -10.76 -2.24
N ASN A 291 13.09 -10.77 -1.20
CA ASN A 291 12.55 -9.56 -0.57
C ASN A 291 13.05 -9.34 0.88
N SER A 292 14.21 -9.91 1.21
CA SER A 292 14.82 -9.81 2.54
C SER A 292 16.27 -9.29 2.47
N THR A 293 16.84 -8.94 3.62
CA THR A 293 18.27 -8.64 3.79
C THR A 293 19.11 -9.86 4.17
N ASN A 294 18.51 -11.05 4.26
CA ASN A 294 19.28 -12.29 4.38
C ASN A 294 19.77 -12.69 2.99
N TYR A 295 20.90 -12.12 2.57
CA TYR A 295 21.43 -12.35 1.23
C TYR A 295 22.04 -13.74 1.03
N TYR A 296 22.18 -14.54 2.09
CA TYR A 296 22.50 -15.97 2.00
C TYR A 296 21.29 -16.83 1.60
N ALA A 297 20.06 -16.31 1.77
CA ALA A 297 18.87 -17.03 1.37
C ALA A 297 18.78 -17.12 -0.17
N PRO A 298 18.33 -18.27 -0.71
CA PRO A 298 18.14 -18.43 -2.15
C PRO A 298 17.19 -17.38 -2.72
N CYS A 299 17.55 -16.87 -3.90
CA CYS A 299 16.71 -16.00 -4.71
C CYS A 299 17.04 -16.24 -6.18
N ASN A 300 16.09 -16.78 -6.94
CA ASN A 300 16.30 -17.11 -8.36
C ASN A 300 15.58 -16.13 -9.30
N SER A 301 15.15 -14.99 -8.77
CA SER A 301 14.49 -13.95 -9.54
C SER A 301 14.93 -12.55 -9.11
N HIS A 302 14.41 -11.53 -9.79
CA HIS A 302 14.42 -10.16 -9.27
C HIS A 302 13.27 -9.98 -8.29
N TYR A 303 13.35 -8.94 -7.47
CA TYR A 303 12.22 -8.48 -6.66
C TYR A 303 11.98 -7.00 -6.94
N ARG A 304 10.70 -6.65 -7.14
CA ARG A 304 10.22 -5.28 -7.29
C ARG A 304 9.11 -5.03 -6.28
N ASN A 305 9.27 -4.00 -5.48
CA ASN A 305 8.21 -3.50 -4.62
C ASN A 305 7.37 -2.51 -5.44
N ASN A 306 6.27 -3.00 -6.02
CA ASN A 306 5.40 -2.17 -6.84
C ASN A 306 4.86 -0.97 -6.08
N ASP A 307 4.46 -1.15 -4.82
CA ASP A 307 3.97 -0.05 -4.00
C ASP A 307 5.04 1.05 -3.82
N ALA A 308 6.27 0.66 -3.47
CA ALA A 308 7.34 1.62 -3.23
C ALA A 308 7.78 2.38 -4.50
N LEU A 309 7.77 1.73 -5.67
CA LEU A 309 8.23 2.33 -6.93
C LEU A 309 7.13 3.04 -7.71
N ASP A 310 5.90 2.54 -7.68
CA ASP A 310 4.76 3.11 -8.42
C ASP A 310 4.14 4.29 -7.66
N HIS A 311 4.28 4.33 -6.32
CA HIS A 311 3.89 5.46 -5.47
C HIS A 311 5.13 6.21 -4.94
N TRP A 312 5.94 6.74 -5.87
CA TRP A 312 7.18 7.45 -5.55
C TRP A 312 6.92 8.84 -4.97
N GLU A 313 6.59 8.90 -3.67
CA GLU A 313 6.30 10.14 -2.95
C GLU A 313 6.98 10.13 -1.58
N HIS A 314 7.22 11.32 -1.01
CA HIS A 314 7.80 11.50 0.33
C HIS A 314 9.17 10.85 0.58
N ILE A 315 9.92 10.53 -0.48
CA ILE A 315 11.27 9.97 -0.36
C ILE A 315 12.25 11.06 0.08
N ASP A 316 12.95 10.82 1.18
CA ASP A 316 14.04 11.66 1.66
C ASP A 316 15.37 11.27 1.02
N GLN A 317 15.69 9.98 1.08
CA GLN A 317 16.95 9.41 0.58
C GLN A 317 16.71 8.08 -0.14
N VAL A 318 17.58 7.79 -1.11
CA VAL A 318 17.65 6.50 -1.79
C VAL A 318 19.02 5.89 -1.56
N LEU A 319 19.09 4.66 -1.09
CA LEU A 319 20.33 3.92 -0.94
C LEU A 319 20.44 2.90 -2.07
N LEU A 320 21.54 2.96 -2.80
CA LEU A 320 21.97 1.92 -3.74
C LEU A 320 23.06 1.09 -3.07
N GLY A 321 22.85 -0.23 -2.98
CA GLY A 321 23.80 -1.18 -2.40
C GLY A 321 24.22 -2.26 -3.38
N LEU A 322 25.46 -2.75 -3.22
CA LEU A 322 25.97 -3.93 -3.93
C LEU A 322 26.27 -5.04 -2.94
N VAL A 323 25.72 -6.23 -3.21
CA VAL A 323 25.86 -7.41 -2.37
C VAL A 323 26.90 -8.35 -2.98
N TYR A 324 27.87 -8.79 -2.20
CA TYR A 324 28.87 -9.77 -2.59
C TYR A 324 29.10 -10.76 -1.46
N ARG A 325 28.95 -12.06 -1.74
CA ARG A 325 29.09 -13.17 -0.79
C ARG A 325 28.21 -13.03 0.45
N GLY A 326 26.98 -12.57 0.25
CA GLY A 326 25.97 -12.41 1.30
C GLY A 326 26.07 -11.11 2.10
N GLU A 327 27.01 -10.22 1.76
CA GLU A 327 27.26 -8.98 2.50
C GLU A 327 27.15 -7.75 1.59
N ILE A 328 26.69 -6.61 2.12
CA ILE A 328 26.77 -5.34 1.38
C ILE A 328 28.20 -4.82 1.42
N VAL A 329 28.81 -4.66 0.25
CA VAL A 329 30.24 -4.27 0.11
C VAL A 329 30.45 -2.85 -0.42
N LYS A 330 29.44 -2.27 -1.06
CA LYS A 330 29.44 -0.87 -1.51
C LYS A 330 28.06 -0.27 -1.31
N ILE A 331 28.02 0.99 -0.88
CA ILE A 331 26.80 1.79 -0.81
C ILE A 331 27.02 3.16 -1.42
N ILE A 332 25.93 3.73 -1.95
CA ILE A 332 25.79 5.15 -2.26
C ILE A 332 24.44 5.60 -1.73
N ILE A 333 24.41 6.73 -1.04
CA ILE A 333 23.17 7.38 -0.60
C ILE A 333 22.95 8.60 -1.49
N PHE A 334 21.77 8.68 -2.07
CA PHE A 334 21.30 9.76 -2.92
C PHE A 334 20.18 10.53 -2.23
N LYS A 335 20.02 11.79 -2.62
CA LYS A 335 18.82 12.58 -2.35
C LYS A 335 17.63 11.99 -3.11
N GLY A 336 16.56 11.66 -2.39
CA GLY A 336 15.29 11.21 -2.99
C GLY A 336 14.25 12.33 -3.17
N LYS A 337 14.43 13.46 -2.50
CA LYS A 337 13.47 14.58 -2.60
C LYS A 337 13.43 15.15 -4.02
N SER A 338 12.22 15.30 -4.56
CA SER A 338 11.96 15.87 -5.89
C SER A 338 12.57 15.06 -7.04
N THR A 339 12.70 13.75 -6.85
CA THR A 339 13.06 12.80 -7.91
C THR A 339 11.86 11.92 -8.27
N THR A 340 12.03 11.10 -9.29
CA THR A 340 11.13 9.99 -9.64
C THR A 340 11.87 8.67 -9.43
N TYR A 341 11.14 7.55 -9.48
CA TYR A 341 11.76 6.22 -9.43
C TYR A 341 12.75 5.98 -10.58
N THR A 342 12.74 6.79 -11.65
CA THR A 342 13.68 6.69 -12.77
C THR A 342 14.79 7.73 -12.77
N SER A 343 14.69 8.80 -11.97
CA SER A 343 15.63 9.96 -12.02
C SER A 343 16.50 10.14 -10.79
N TRP A 344 16.29 9.38 -9.71
CA TRP A 344 17.06 9.52 -8.46
C TRP A 344 18.54 9.18 -8.59
N LEU A 345 18.91 8.27 -9.50
CA LEU A 345 20.31 7.93 -9.77
C LEU A 345 20.94 9.04 -10.61
N ASN A 346 21.36 10.08 -9.93
CA ASN A 346 21.93 11.28 -10.51
C ASN A 346 23.15 11.72 -9.69
N LYS A 347 24.23 12.07 -10.37
CA LYS A 347 25.49 12.45 -9.73
C LYS A 347 25.36 13.66 -8.79
N ASN A 348 24.58 14.67 -9.19
CA ASN A 348 24.31 15.85 -8.36
C ASN A 348 23.44 15.53 -7.13
N GLY A 349 22.82 14.34 -7.11
CA GLY A 349 22.05 13.83 -5.99
C GLY A 349 22.87 13.02 -4.98
N VAL A 350 24.15 12.75 -5.21
CA VAL A 350 24.99 11.95 -4.30
C VAL A 350 25.19 12.69 -2.97
N LEU A 351 24.80 12.06 -1.87
CA LEU A 351 25.00 12.54 -0.50
C LEU A 351 26.19 11.84 0.17
N GLN A 352 26.36 10.55 -0.09
CA GLN A 352 27.45 9.73 0.46
C GLN A 352 27.80 8.60 -0.52
N SER A 353 29.08 8.23 -0.61
CA SER A 353 29.57 7.17 -1.50
C SER A 353 30.76 6.45 -0.88
N CYS A 354 30.90 5.14 -1.14
CA CYS A 354 32.13 4.39 -0.86
C CYS A 354 33.29 4.70 -1.82
N TRP A 355 33.02 5.35 -2.95
CA TRP A 355 34.04 5.82 -3.89
C TRP A 355 34.32 7.31 -3.67
N SER A 356 35.56 7.65 -3.35
CA SER A 356 35.97 9.00 -2.96
C SER A 356 36.01 9.98 -4.13
N ASP A 357 36.12 9.48 -5.35
CA ASP A 357 36.20 10.27 -6.58
C ASP A 357 34.84 10.41 -7.31
N LEU A 358 33.78 9.76 -6.82
CA LEU A 358 32.50 9.66 -7.54
C LEU A 358 31.90 11.03 -7.87
N THR A 359 32.06 12.01 -6.98
CA THR A 359 31.54 13.37 -7.17
C THR A 359 32.51 14.31 -7.87
N THR A 360 33.80 13.93 -7.99
CA THR A 360 34.86 14.82 -8.50
C THR A 360 35.39 14.44 -9.88
N ALA A 361 35.50 13.16 -10.20
CA ALA A 361 35.88 12.71 -11.55
C ALA A 361 34.75 13.05 -12.54
N SER A 362 35.01 13.13 -13.85
CA SER A 362 33.93 13.31 -14.85
C SER A 362 33.15 12.01 -15.10
N ASP A 363 32.01 12.10 -15.77
CA ASP A 363 31.21 10.95 -16.19
C ASP A 363 30.64 11.17 -17.59
N ASN A 364 30.53 10.09 -18.35
CA ASN A 364 29.79 10.07 -19.62
C ASN A 364 28.42 9.39 -19.47
N PHE A 365 28.25 8.54 -18.45
CA PHE A 365 26.97 7.96 -18.06
C PHE A 365 26.82 7.96 -16.55
N PHE A 366 25.66 8.42 -16.08
CA PHE A 366 25.26 8.35 -14.67
C PHE A 366 23.73 8.28 -14.58
N SER A 367 23.14 7.13 -14.92
CA SER A 367 21.69 6.95 -14.89
C SER A 367 21.25 5.48 -14.84
N ILE A 368 19.99 5.25 -14.45
CA ILE A 368 19.37 3.91 -14.46
C ILE A 368 19.27 3.38 -15.90
N GLN A 369 18.90 4.24 -16.85
CA GLN A 369 18.80 3.90 -18.26
C GLN A 369 20.15 3.53 -18.87
N GLY A 370 21.22 4.22 -18.47
CA GLY A 370 22.58 4.00 -18.95
C GLY A 370 22.70 4.06 -20.47
N ASP A 371 23.54 3.19 -21.02
CA ASP A 371 23.68 3.02 -22.47
C ASP A 371 22.73 1.92 -22.96
N SER A 372 21.54 2.34 -23.39
CA SER A 372 20.49 1.42 -23.84
C SER A 372 20.85 0.64 -25.09
N SER A 373 21.77 1.15 -25.93
CA SER A 373 22.17 0.49 -27.17
C SER A 373 23.04 -0.74 -26.92
N LEU A 374 23.82 -0.71 -25.84
CA LEU A 374 24.70 -1.81 -25.42
C LEU A 374 24.14 -2.58 -24.21
N GLY A 375 22.94 -2.26 -23.74
CA GLY A 375 22.33 -2.92 -22.58
C GLY A 375 23.08 -2.68 -21.27
N ARG A 376 23.80 -1.57 -21.12
CA ARG A 376 24.52 -1.20 -19.88
C ARG A 376 23.59 -0.32 -19.05
N ARG A 377 23.05 -0.86 -17.97
CA ARG A 377 22.02 -0.25 -17.10
C ARG A 377 22.60 0.07 -15.75
N PHE A 378 21.90 0.86 -14.94
CA PHE A 378 22.40 1.33 -13.64
C PHE A 378 23.88 1.75 -13.75
N PHE A 379 24.14 2.61 -14.72
CA PHE A 379 25.47 2.76 -15.28
C PHE A 379 26.09 4.06 -14.78
N MET A 380 27.18 3.92 -14.01
CA MET A 380 28.01 5.00 -13.51
C MET A 380 29.39 4.82 -14.11
N ASN A 381 29.68 5.57 -15.17
CA ASN A 381 30.86 5.38 -16.01
C ASN A 381 31.57 6.71 -16.27
N HIS A 382 32.89 6.64 -16.25
CA HIS A 382 33.75 7.80 -16.45
C HIS A 382 33.92 8.10 -17.94
N GLN A 383 34.29 7.10 -18.73
CA GLN A 383 34.66 7.29 -20.13
C GLN A 383 34.46 6.05 -21.02
N TYR A 384 34.35 6.30 -22.32
CA TYR A 384 34.34 5.29 -23.39
C TYR A 384 35.44 5.59 -24.40
N ASP A 385 36.56 4.90 -24.28
CA ASP A 385 37.70 5.03 -25.19
C ASP A 385 38.03 3.68 -25.85
N GLY A 386 37.01 2.82 -25.96
CA GLY A 386 37.10 1.43 -26.39
C GLY A 386 37.29 0.48 -25.22
N CYS A 387 36.86 -0.78 -25.37
CA CYS A 387 36.79 -1.76 -24.28
C CYS A 387 38.03 -1.82 -23.35
N PRO A 388 39.29 -1.75 -23.84
CA PRO A 388 40.47 -1.76 -22.97
C PRO A 388 40.66 -0.52 -22.10
N LYS A 389 40.00 0.59 -22.42
CA LYS A 389 40.14 1.90 -21.76
C LYS A 389 38.85 2.37 -21.06
N ASP A 390 37.74 1.68 -21.28
CA ASP A 390 36.50 1.95 -20.57
C ASP A 390 36.75 1.82 -19.05
N ALA A 391 36.28 2.80 -18.29
CA ALA A 391 36.49 2.87 -16.85
C ALA A 391 35.28 3.49 -16.15
N GLY A 392 35.00 3.05 -14.93
CA GLY A 392 33.84 3.50 -14.18
C GLY A 392 33.72 2.89 -12.79
N TRP A 393 32.53 3.04 -12.20
CA TRP A 393 32.25 2.63 -10.82
C TRP A 393 31.30 1.43 -10.74
N LEU A 394 30.23 1.44 -11.55
CA LEU A 394 29.21 0.39 -11.57
C LEU A 394 28.60 0.24 -12.96
N VAL A 395 28.35 -1.00 -13.36
CA VAL A 395 27.51 -1.35 -14.50
C VAL A 395 26.68 -2.59 -14.23
N ALA A 396 25.38 -2.52 -14.54
CA ALA A 396 24.56 -3.71 -14.77
C ALA A 396 24.63 -4.06 -16.26
N VAL A 397 25.33 -5.13 -16.60
CA VAL A 397 25.34 -5.68 -17.97
C VAL A 397 24.03 -6.45 -18.16
N ASP A 398 23.05 -5.75 -18.71
CA ASP A 398 21.67 -6.18 -18.89
C ASP A 398 21.40 -6.63 -20.33
N THR A 399 22.29 -7.46 -20.87
CA THR A 399 22.11 -8.12 -22.17
C THR A 399 22.88 -9.44 -22.22
N PRO A 400 22.36 -10.46 -22.93
CA PRO A 400 23.14 -11.65 -23.27
C PRO A 400 24.18 -11.37 -24.36
N SER A 401 23.98 -10.36 -25.22
CA SER A 401 24.90 -9.96 -26.28
C SER A 401 25.88 -8.91 -25.74
N LYS A 402 27.16 -9.28 -25.66
CA LYS A 402 28.19 -8.55 -24.90
C LYS A 402 29.31 -8.10 -25.83
N PRO A 403 29.36 -6.82 -26.24
CA PRO A 403 30.34 -6.32 -27.20
C PRO A 403 31.79 -6.31 -26.66
N CYS A 404 31.99 -6.17 -25.35
CA CYS A 404 33.32 -6.05 -24.76
C CYS A 404 33.76 -7.33 -24.01
N PRO A 405 35.05 -7.71 -24.10
CA PRO A 405 35.57 -8.88 -23.36
C PRO A 405 35.39 -8.79 -21.84
N TRP A 406 35.40 -7.59 -21.25
CA TRP A 406 35.19 -7.45 -19.80
C TRP A 406 33.75 -7.76 -19.36
N GLU A 407 32.79 -7.80 -20.29
CA GLU A 407 31.37 -8.12 -20.03
C GLU A 407 31.10 -9.63 -20.03
N VAL A 408 31.98 -10.48 -20.54
CA VAL A 408 31.69 -11.92 -20.72
C VAL A 408 31.92 -12.79 -19.47
N LYS A 409 32.27 -12.19 -18.33
CA LYS A 409 32.70 -12.92 -17.13
C LYS A 409 31.60 -13.79 -16.48
N ASN A 410 30.35 -13.31 -16.44
CA ASN A 410 29.26 -13.98 -15.70
C ASN A 410 27.98 -14.14 -16.51
N LYS A 411 27.03 -14.94 -16.01
CA LYS A 411 25.68 -15.06 -16.58
C LYS A 411 24.94 -13.72 -16.52
N TYR A 412 24.04 -13.50 -17.47
CA TYR A 412 23.19 -12.31 -17.55
C TYR A 412 22.01 -12.37 -16.55
N PRO A 413 21.61 -11.25 -15.91
CA PRO A 413 22.34 -9.99 -15.85
C PRO A 413 23.54 -10.09 -14.89
N GLN A 414 24.55 -9.23 -15.04
CA GLN A 414 25.67 -9.21 -14.10
C GLN A 414 25.96 -7.78 -13.64
N PHE A 415 26.40 -7.64 -12.39
CA PHE A 415 26.70 -6.33 -11.79
C PHE A 415 28.20 -6.22 -11.57
N LEU A 416 28.91 -5.44 -12.38
CA LEU A 416 30.35 -5.22 -12.23
C LEU A 416 30.60 -3.89 -11.54
N PHE A 417 31.55 -3.86 -10.61
CA PHE A 417 31.88 -2.64 -9.87
C PHE A 417 33.36 -2.52 -9.56
N ALA A 418 33.82 -1.28 -9.40
CA ALA A 418 35.16 -0.96 -8.95
C ALA A 418 35.34 -1.37 -7.48
N ALA A 419 36.17 -2.37 -7.20
CA ALA A 419 36.38 -2.88 -5.85
C ALA A 419 37.16 -1.88 -4.98
N GLY A 420 38.09 -1.14 -5.59
CA GLY A 420 38.89 -0.09 -4.96
C GLY A 420 38.10 1.12 -4.46
N PRO A 421 38.80 2.13 -3.89
CA PRO A 421 38.19 3.35 -3.37
C PRO A 421 37.83 4.37 -4.47
N THR A 422 38.20 4.13 -5.73
CA THR A 422 37.96 5.01 -6.88
C THR A 422 37.41 4.23 -8.07
N LEU A 423 37.12 4.91 -9.18
CA LEU A 423 36.82 4.23 -10.45
C LEU A 423 37.96 3.31 -10.87
N GLU A 424 37.62 2.26 -11.63
CA GLU A 424 38.56 1.25 -12.12
C GLU A 424 38.41 1.08 -13.64
N ASN A 425 39.49 0.68 -14.30
CA ASN A 425 39.42 0.22 -15.68
C ASN A 425 38.70 -1.13 -15.75
N TRP A 426 37.70 -1.27 -16.63
CA TRP A 426 36.88 -2.49 -16.69
C TRP A 426 37.66 -3.74 -17.14
N SER A 427 38.72 -3.55 -17.94
CA SER A 427 39.54 -4.63 -18.49
C SER A 427 40.70 -5.03 -17.58
N THR A 428 41.41 -4.06 -17.00
CA THR A 428 42.68 -4.29 -16.27
C THR A 428 42.62 -3.94 -14.78
N GLY A 429 41.59 -3.21 -14.36
CA GLY A 429 41.43 -2.74 -12.99
C GLY A 429 40.93 -3.81 -12.03
N HIS A 430 40.85 -3.44 -10.76
CA HIS A 430 40.34 -4.33 -9.72
C HIS A 430 38.81 -4.31 -9.69
N VAL A 431 38.20 -5.13 -10.55
CA VAL A 431 36.75 -5.19 -10.77
C VAL A 431 36.17 -6.51 -10.24
N TRP A 432 35.13 -6.41 -9.43
CA TRP A 432 34.38 -7.57 -8.91
C TRP A 432 32.97 -7.64 -9.48
N GLY A 433 32.38 -8.83 -9.43
CA GLY A 433 30.98 -9.07 -9.75
C GLY A 433 30.14 -9.21 -8.49
N ALA A 434 29.08 -8.43 -8.35
CA ALA A 434 28.13 -8.53 -7.24
C ALA A 434 27.04 -9.59 -7.52
N ASP A 435 26.58 -10.24 -6.46
CA ASP A 435 25.48 -11.23 -6.47
C ASP A 435 24.11 -10.53 -6.63
N ALA A 436 24.00 -9.32 -6.08
CA ALA A 436 22.81 -8.50 -6.21
C ALA A 436 23.11 -6.99 -6.19
N LEU A 437 22.22 -6.24 -6.82
CA LEU A 437 22.08 -4.79 -6.71
C LEU A 437 20.77 -4.51 -5.98
N VAL A 438 20.81 -3.72 -4.92
CA VAL A 438 19.66 -3.43 -4.07
C VAL A 438 19.39 -1.93 -3.99
N VAL A 439 18.11 -1.55 -4.01
CA VAL A 439 17.65 -0.17 -3.86
C VAL A 439 16.75 -0.09 -2.64
N PHE A 440 17.09 0.77 -1.69
CA PHE A 440 16.29 1.06 -0.52
C PHE A 440 15.82 2.51 -0.49
N LEU A 441 14.63 2.74 0.05
CA LEU A 441 14.04 4.07 0.20
C LEU A 441 13.93 4.43 1.67
N LYS A 442 14.35 5.64 2.02
CA LYS A 442 14.07 6.27 3.31
C LYS A 442 13.08 7.39 3.10
N TYR A 443 11.99 7.38 3.85
CA TYR A 443 10.91 8.35 3.75
C TYR A 443 11.10 9.48 4.75
N LYS A 444 10.50 10.63 4.47
CA LYS A 444 10.43 11.71 5.47
C LYS A 444 9.53 11.31 6.63
N CYS A 445 10.01 11.48 7.85
CA CYS A 445 9.15 11.49 9.02
C CYS A 445 8.24 12.73 8.93
N HIS A 446 6.93 12.52 9.05
CA HIS A 446 5.95 13.58 9.23
C HIS A 446 5.71 13.82 10.72
#